data_AF-Q0RZX5-F1
#
_entry.id   AF-Q0RZX5-F1
#
_cell.length_a   1.000
_cell.length_b   1.000
_cell.length_c   1.000
_cell.angle_alpha   90.00
_cell.angle_beta   90.00
_cell.angle_gamma   90.00
#
_symmetry.space_group_name_H-M   'P 1'
#
loop_
_entity.id
_entity.type
_entity.pdbx_description
1 polymer ?
#
loop_
_entity_poly.entity_id
_entity_poly.type
_entity_poly.pdbx_seq_one_letter_code
_entity_poly.pdbx_strand_id
1 'polypeptide(L)'
;MDYEIDLKGKHASKFHKQIGFFIEHATRVGGRKRRPDHPVAPDAPPRRRGNGKEIRAWAAEQGYEISSHGRIPAEVEQAFPDAH
;
A
#
# COMPACT_ATOMS: atom_id res chain seq x y z
N MET A 1 -12.61 6.25 40.00
CA MET A 1 -11.91 4.97 40.22
C MET A 1 -11.58 4.47 38.84
N ASP A 2 -10.29 4.55 38.50
CA ASP A 2 -9.84 4.29 37.13
C ASP A 2 -9.00 3.02 37.14
N TYR A 3 -9.27 2.14 36.17
CA TYR A 3 -8.61 0.85 36.03
C TYR A 3 -7.92 0.77 34.67
N GLU A 4 -6.68 0.34 34.67
CA GLU A 4 -5.88 0.11 33.47
C GLU A 4 -5.41 -1.34 33.42
N ILE A 5 -5.43 -1.93 32.22
CA ILE A 5 -4.93 -3.29 31.98
C ILE A 5 -3.65 -3.17 31.16
N ASP A 6 -2.50 -3.46 31.78
CA ASP A 6 -1.23 -3.55 31.06
C ASP A 6 -1.19 -4.84 30.23
N LEU A 7 -1.16 -4.69 28.91
CA LEU A 7 -1.10 -5.79 27.95
C LEU A 7 0.33 -6.08 27.47
N LYS A 8 1.36 -5.81 28.26
CA LYS A 8 2.74 -6.20 27.92
C LYS A 8 3.00 -7.70 28.07
N GLY A 9 3.81 -8.24 27.16
CA GLY A 9 4.40 -9.58 27.22
C GLY A 9 3.42 -10.68 27.62
N LYS A 10 3.66 -11.28 28.79
CA LYS A 10 2.87 -12.41 29.32
C LYS A 10 1.40 -12.04 29.61
N HIS A 11 1.11 -10.78 29.94
CA HIS A 11 -0.26 -10.32 30.23
C HIS A 11 -1.12 -10.28 28.97
N ALA A 12 -0.54 -9.86 27.84
CA ALA A 12 -1.18 -9.90 26.53
C ALA A 12 -1.64 -11.32 26.17
N SER A 13 -0.74 -12.28 26.33
CA SER A 13 -1.04 -13.69 26.01
C SER A 13 -2.11 -14.26 26.94
N LYS A 14 -2.09 -13.89 28.22
CA LYS A 14 -3.11 -14.34 29.19
C LYS A 14 -4.48 -13.75 28.85
N PHE A 15 -4.54 -12.45 28.56
CA PHE A 15 -5.75 -11.77 28.15
C PHE A 15 -6.32 -12.41 26.87
N HIS A 16 -5.48 -12.63 25.86
CA HIS A 16 -5.88 -13.27 24.61
C HIS A 16 -6.45 -14.69 24.83
N LYS A 17 -5.83 -15.49 25.70
CA LYS A 17 -6.35 -16.82 26.07
C LYS A 17 -7.71 -16.74 26.73
N GLN A 18 -7.93 -15.77 27.62
CA GLN A 18 -9.20 -15.61 28.33
C GLN A 18 -10.35 -15.19 27.41
N ILE A 19 -10.08 -14.36 26.41
CA ILE A 19 -11.10 -13.95 25.43
C ILE A 19 -11.24 -14.89 24.23
N GLY A 20 -10.46 -15.98 24.18
CA GLY A 20 -10.38 -16.89 23.03
C GLY A 20 -11.73 -17.48 22.62
N PHE A 21 -12.56 -17.90 23.59
CA PHE A 21 -13.90 -18.42 23.33
C PHE A 21 -14.78 -17.42 22.57
N PHE A 22 -14.68 -16.14 22.91
CA PHE A 22 -15.44 -15.09 22.24
C PHE A 22 -14.87 -14.79 20.86
N ILE A 23 -13.55 -14.83 20.69
CA ILE A 23 -12.90 -14.68 19.38
C ILE A 23 -13.34 -15.78 18.41
N GLU A 24 -13.46 -17.03 18.89
CA GLU A 24 -13.89 -18.18 18.08
C GLU A 24 -15.30 -17.99 17.51
N HIS A 25 -16.21 -17.40 18.30
CA HIS A 25 -17.59 -17.14 17.89
C HIS A 25 -17.79 -15.73 17.30
N ALA A 26 -16.73 -14.90 17.29
CA ALA A 26 -16.82 -13.53 16.79
C ALA A 26 -16.85 -13.51 15.27
N THR A 27 -17.72 -12.69 14.71
CA THR A 27 -17.65 -12.32 13.30
C THR A 27 -16.66 -11.19 13.12
N ARG A 28 -15.75 -11.34 12.16
CA ARG A 28 -14.78 -10.28 11.83
C ARG A 28 -15.51 -9.10 11.17
N VAL A 29 -15.78 -8.08 11.97
CA VAL A 29 -16.23 -6.78 11.49
C VAL A 29 -15.01 -5.93 11.11
N GLY A 30 -14.79 -5.78 9.82
CA GLY A 30 -13.71 -4.95 9.29
C GLY A 30 -12.41 -5.69 8.95
N GLY A 31 -11.92 -5.35 7.77
CA GLY A 31 -10.68 -5.81 7.18
C GLY A 31 -10.59 -5.18 5.81
N ARG A 32 -9.46 -4.56 5.47
CA ARG A 32 -9.23 -4.10 4.10
C ARG A 32 -9.36 -5.34 3.22
N LYS A 33 -10.45 -5.41 2.44
CA LYS A 33 -10.59 -6.36 1.33
C LYS A 33 -9.27 -6.25 0.59
N ARG A 34 -8.41 -7.27 0.67
CA ARG A 34 -7.30 -7.37 -0.26
C ARG A 34 -8.02 -7.38 -1.60
N ARG A 35 -7.96 -6.25 -2.32
CA ARG A 35 -8.43 -6.23 -3.70
C ARG A 35 -7.67 -7.38 -4.33
N PRO A 36 -8.35 -8.40 -4.90
CA PRO A 36 -7.63 -9.37 -5.70
C PRO A 36 -6.82 -8.53 -6.70
N ASP A 37 -5.53 -8.84 -6.83
CA ASP A 37 -4.72 -8.29 -7.91
C ASP A 37 -5.55 -8.46 -9.17
N HIS A 38 -6.01 -7.34 -9.71
CA HIS A 38 -6.75 -7.34 -10.96
C HIS A 38 -5.82 -8.01 -11.97
N PRO A 39 -6.29 -8.99 -12.77
CA PRO A 39 -5.47 -9.52 -13.84
C PRO A 39 -5.07 -8.31 -14.69
N VAL A 40 -3.79 -7.96 -14.66
CA VAL A 40 -3.24 -7.01 -15.61
C VAL A 40 -3.55 -7.62 -16.97
N ALA A 41 -4.28 -6.87 -17.80
CA ALA A 41 -4.60 -7.29 -19.15
C ALA A 41 -3.32 -7.84 -19.81
N PRO A 42 -3.36 -9.03 -20.44
CA PRO A 42 -2.16 -9.71 -20.96
C PRO A 42 -1.41 -8.91 -22.03
N ASP A 43 -1.97 -7.78 -22.49
CA ASP A 43 -1.45 -6.95 -23.57
C ASP A 43 -0.92 -5.59 -23.10
N ALA A 44 -0.86 -5.34 -21.79
CA ALA A 44 -0.17 -4.16 -21.29
C ALA A 44 1.34 -4.36 -21.43
N PRO A 45 2.06 -3.53 -22.21
CA PRO A 45 3.51 -3.67 -22.36
C PRO A 45 4.16 -3.65 -20.97
N PRO A 46 5.19 -4.47 -20.71
CA PRO A 46 5.89 -4.45 -19.43
C PRO A 46 6.38 -3.03 -19.20
N ARG A 47 5.75 -2.32 -18.25
CA ARG A 47 6.21 -0.99 -17.85
C ARG A 47 7.68 -1.12 -17.51
N ARG A 48 8.54 -0.43 -18.25
CA ARG A 48 9.99 -0.49 -18.10
C ARG A 48 10.34 -0.06 -16.68
N ARG A 49 10.43 -1.04 -15.76
CA ARG A 49 10.71 -0.83 -14.33
C ARG A 49 12.13 -0.31 -14.05
N GLY A 50 12.85 0.13 -15.09
CA GLY A 50 14.19 0.72 -15.00
C GLY A 50 14.18 2.25 -14.94
N ASN A 51 13.23 2.94 -15.57
CA ASN A 51 13.41 4.37 -15.91
C ASN A 51 12.58 5.31 -15.01
N GLY A 52 11.86 4.80 -14.02
CA GLY A 52 10.98 5.62 -13.19
C GLY A 52 11.71 6.72 -12.41
N LYS A 53 13.00 6.54 -12.10
CA LYS A 53 13.82 7.57 -11.45
C LYS A 53 14.19 8.71 -12.42
N GLU A 54 14.53 8.35 -13.66
CA GLU A 54 14.91 9.30 -14.72
C GLU A 54 13.70 10.12 -15.17
N ILE A 55 12.56 9.46 -15.39
CA ILE A 55 11.29 10.11 -15.73
C ILE A 55 10.89 11.09 -14.63
N ARG A 56 11.11 10.74 -13.35
CA ARG A 56 10.79 11.61 -12.21
C ARG A 56 11.72 12.83 -12.13
N ALA A 57 13.02 12.65 -12.37
CA ALA A 57 13.96 13.77 -12.40
C ALA A 57 13.61 14.75 -13.54
N TRP A 58 13.42 14.22 -14.75
CA TRP A 58 13.00 15.00 -15.90
C TRP A 58 11.67 15.72 -15.67
N ALA A 59 10.67 15.02 -15.13
CA ALA A 59 9.36 15.62 -14.91
C ALA A 59 9.37 16.70 -13.81
N ALA A 60 10.22 16.56 -12.78
CA ALA A 60 10.45 17.62 -11.80
C ALA A 60 11.13 18.84 -12.43
N GLU A 61 12.10 18.63 -13.34
CA GLU A 61 12.77 19.71 -14.08
C GLU A 61 11.82 20.43 -15.04
N GLN A 62 10.89 19.71 -15.67
CA GLN A 62 9.85 20.28 -16.53
C GLN A 62 8.69 20.93 -15.76
N GLY A 63 8.68 20.86 -14.41
CA GLY A 63 7.66 21.47 -13.57
C GLY A 63 6.35 20.66 -13.45
N TYR A 64 6.35 19.37 -13.80
CA TYR A 64 5.19 18.50 -13.58
C TYR A 64 5.03 18.16 -12.09
N GLU A 65 3.81 18.26 -11.59
CA GLU A 65 3.46 17.89 -10.22
C GLU A 65 3.35 16.37 -10.08
N ILE A 66 4.48 15.73 -9.78
CA ILE A 66 4.59 14.29 -9.58
C ILE A 66 4.77 13.94 -8.11
N SER A 67 4.17 12.82 -7.68
CA SER A 67 4.38 12.31 -6.33
C SER A 67 5.84 11.86 -6.13
N SER A 68 6.42 12.23 -4.99
CA SER A 68 7.77 11.85 -4.58
C SER A 68 7.97 10.34 -4.52
N HIS A 69 6.89 9.59 -4.28
CA HIS A 69 6.87 8.13 -4.19
C HIS A 69 5.63 7.55 -4.88
N GLY A 70 5.77 6.37 -5.48
CA GLY A 70 4.67 5.64 -6.11
C GLY A 70 4.56 5.85 -7.63
N ARG A 71 3.35 5.66 -8.14
CA ARG A 71 3.04 5.60 -9.59
C ARG A 71 3.22 6.97 -10.25
N ILE A 72 3.93 6.99 -11.38
CA ILE A 72 4.10 8.19 -12.21
C ILE A 72 2.82 8.37 -13.05
N PRO A 73 2.29 9.60 -13.18
CA PRO A 73 1.18 9.90 -14.07
C PRO A 73 1.48 9.41 -15.50
N ALA A 74 0.49 8.81 -16.17
CA ALA A 74 0.67 8.28 -17.52
C ALA A 74 1.07 9.37 -18.53
N GLU A 75 0.60 10.61 -18.32
CA GLU A 75 0.94 11.79 -19.11
C GLU A 75 2.45 12.08 -19.08
N VAL A 76 3.08 11.92 -17.91
CA VAL A 76 4.53 12.09 -17.74
C VAL A 76 5.31 10.91 -18.33
N GLU A 77 4.80 9.67 -18.19
CA GLU A 77 5.40 8.47 -18.81
C GLU A 77 5.40 8.56 -20.35
N GLN A 78 4.40 9.22 -20.94
CA GLN A 78 4.28 9.43 -22.39
C GLN A 78 5.07 10.63 -22.90
N ALA A 79 5.20 11.70 -22.12
CA ALA A 79 5.95 12.89 -22.53
C ALA A 79 7.48 12.68 -22.50
N PHE A 80 7.97 11.73 -21.69
CA PHE A 80 9.40 11.38 -21.64
C PHE A 80 9.98 10.86 -22.97
N PRO A 81 9.36 9.92 -23.70
CA PRO A 81 9.85 9.49 -25.02
C PRO A 81 9.67 10.53 -26.14
N ASP A 82 8.74 11.49 -26.01
CA ASP A 82 8.61 12.58 -27.01
C ASP A 82 9.69 13.67 -26.82
N ALA A 83 10.24 13.77 -25.61
CA ALA A 83 11.32 14.71 -25.28
C ALA A 83 12.74 14.16 -25.49
N HIS A 84 12.87 12.91 -25.98
CA HIS A 84 14.16 12.22 -26.16
C HIS A 84 14.28 11.53 -27.52
#